data_AF-A0AAD6RR36-F1
#
_entry.id   AF-A0AAD6RR36-F1
#
_cell.length_a   1.000
_cell.length_b   1.000
_cell.length_c   1.000
_cell.angle_alpha   90.00
_cell.angle_beta   90.00
_cell.angle_gamma   90.00
#
_symmetry.space_group_name_H-M   'P 1'
#
loop_
_entity.id
_entity.type
_entity.pdbx_description
1 polymer ?
#
loop_
_entity_poly.entity_id
_entity_poly.type
_entity_poly.pdbx_seq_one_letter_code
_entity_poly.pdbx_strand_id
1 'polypeptide(L)'
;MDVNRKVSEEEIEEYLVKKAIKKANKLTSRSSSSFSSFYSNQSNPFGDSNLDEKFVWRKKIERDIAQVLTFFSLKTERRRQRARMEEIEKVKKRREQRALEKRQHEEERELLARERARAEFQDWQKKEDCAIPQFVANDDERKNQIQEPVEQEPPPLLEKFNLNKAMGAMEEGDGVIGSVAEVNLDSQVEWWCDKYQPRKPKYVNTFHTGYEWNKYNRTHYDHENPPPKIVRGYKFNIFYPDMINRTETPTYTCEDDGSNGETCIIRFHAGPPYEDIAFRIVKKDWDVSHKKGFKSTFDGVILRLHFNFRRHSYRSA
;
A
#
# COMPACT_ATOMS: atom_id res chain seq x y z
N MET A 1 33.50 57.43 -23.49
CA MET A 1 32.21 56.84 -23.92
C MET A 1 31.71 56.00 -22.77
N ASP A 2 30.80 56.55 -21.96
CA ASP A 2 30.36 55.91 -20.71
C ASP A 2 29.26 54.89 -20.97
N VAL A 3 29.60 53.60 -20.82
CA VAL A 3 28.71 52.45 -21.07
C VAL A 3 28.09 51.95 -19.76
N ASN A 4 27.58 52.84 -18.91
CA ASN A 4 26.90 52.43 -17.69
C ASN A 4 25.68 53.30 -17.38
N ARG A 5 24.74 53.34 -18.33
CA ARG A 5 23.39 53.87 -18.09
C ARG A 5 22.63 52.83 -17.26
N LYS A 6 22.42 53.12 -15.97
CA LYS A 6 21.51 52.34 -15.12
C LYS A 6 20.10 52.50 -15.68
N VAL A 7 19.50 51.41 -16.15
CA VAL A 7 18.12 51.38 -16.66
C VAL A 7 17.20 51.87 -15.55
N SER A 8 16.42 52.91 -15.81
CA SER A 8 15.50 53.47 -14.83
C SER A 8 14.30 52.55 -14.62
N GLU A 9 13.69 52.62 -13.43
CA GLU A 9 12.50 51.81 -13.12
C GLU A 9 11.34 52.12 -14.10
N GLU A 10 11.25 53.38 -14.56
CA GLU A 10 10.32 53.84 -15.59
C GLU A 10 10.58 53.20 -16.97
N GLU A 11 11.85 53.05 -17.38
CA GLU A 11 12.22 52.38 -18.62
C GLU A 11 11.85 50.88 -18.60
N ILE A 12 11.94 50.24 -17.43
CA ILE A 12 11.54 48.85 -17.23
C ILE A 12 10.01 48.71 -17.31
N GLU A 13 9.28 49.64 -16.71
CA GLU A 13 7.81 49.68 -16.74
C GLU A 13 7.29 49.90 -18.16
N GLU A 14 7.83 50.89 -18.88
CA GLU A 14 7.52 51.11 -20.28
C GLU A 14 7.80 49.88 -21.14
N TYR A 15 8.92 49.20 -20.89
CA TYR A 15 9.27 47.98 -21.60
C TYR A 15 8.27 46.85 -21.35
N LEU A 16 7.82 46.65 -20.11
CA LEU A 16 6.82 45.65 -19.76
C LEU A 16 5.45 45.95 -20.39
N VAL A 17 5.02 47.21 -20.39
CA VAL A 17 3.78 47.67 -21.06
C VAL A 17 3.87 47.43 -22.57
N LYS A 18 4.98 47.84 -23.21
CA LYS A 18 5.24 47.60 -24.64
C LYS A 18 5.27 46.10 -24.96
N LYS A 19 5.79 45.26 -24.06
CA LYS A 19 5.82 43.79 -24.20
C LYS A 19 4.44 43.15 -24.05
N ALA A 20 3.61 43.63 -23.11
CA ALA A 20 2.23 43.18 -22.92
C ALA A 20 1.35 43.52 -24.14
N ILE A 21 1.45 44.75 -24.65
CA ILE A 21 0.74 45.21 -25.86
C ILE A 21 1.16 44.39 -27.09
N LYS A 22 2.47 44.15 -27.28
CA LYS A 22 2.96 43.28 -28.37
C LYS A 22 2.43 41.85 -28.25
N LYS A 23 2.33 41.29 -27.04
CA LYS A 23 1.80 39.93 -26.81
C LYS A 23 0.29 39.86 -27.09
N ALA A 24 -0.46 40.89 -26.71
CA ALA A 24 -1.89 40.99 -27.04
C ALA A 24 -2.10 41.08 -28.57
N ASN A 25 -1.39 41.98 -29.26
CA ASN A 25 -1.48 42.11 -30.72
C ASN A 25 -1.03 40.84 -31.47
N LYS A 26 -0.08 40.07 -30.91
CA LYS A 26 0.33 38.76 -31.47
C LYS A 26 -0.73 37.67 -31.30
N LEU A 27 -1.56 37.76 -30.25
CA LEU A 27 -2.69 36.85 -30.04
C LEU A 27 -3.87 37.20 -30.95
N THR A 28 -4.02 38.46 -31.34
CA THR A 28 -5.04 38.91 -32.30
C THR A 28 -4.62 38.64 -33.74
N SER A 29 -3.32 38.66 -34.05
CA SER A 29 -2.78 38.38 -35.39
C SER A 29 -2.64 36.88 -35.71
N ARG A 30 -2.81 35.99 -34.72
CA ARG A 30 -2.92 34.54 -35.00
C ARG A 30 -4.32 34.29 -35.53
N SER A 31 -4.43 34.30 -36.86
CA SER A 31 -5.61 33.92 -37.63
C SER A 31 -6.27 32.69 -37.01
N SER A 32 -7.53 32.83 -36.62
CA SER A 32 -8.40 31.72 -36.25
C SER A 32 -8.39 30.71 -37.39
N SER A 33 -8.10 29.45 -37.08
CA SER A 33 -8.31 28.33 -37.99
C SER A 33 -9.70 28.41 -38.61
N SER A 34 -9.79 28.20 -39.93
CA SER A 34 -11.02 28.19 -40.74
C SER A 34 -12.17 27.51 -40.02
N PHE A 35 -13.01 28.30 -39.38
CA PHE A 35 -14.38 27.91 -39.08
C PHE A 35 -15.23 28.64 -40.11
N SER A 36 -15.77 27.85 -41.05
CA SER A 36 -16.56 28.31 -42.19
C SER A 36 -17.84 29.01 -41.71
N SER A 37 -17.75 30.31 -41.46
CA SER A 37 -18.91 31.19 -41.37
C SER A 37 -19.44 31.40 -42.79
N PHE A 38 -20.72 31.13 -43.01
CA PHE A 38 -21.39 31.20 -44.32
C PHE A 38 -21.50 32.61 -44.92
N TYR A 39 -20.87 33.60 -44.29
CA TYR A 39 -20.82 34.98 -44.78
C TYR A 39 -19.37 35.43 -44.83
N SER A 40 -18.92 35.77 -46.04
CA SER A 40 -17.61 36.39 -46.29
C SER A 40 -17.73 37.92 -46.24
N ASN A 41 -16.61 38.62 -46.03
CA ASN A 41 -16.56 40.09 -46.05
C ASN A 41 -17.13 40.74 -47.33
N GLN A 42 -17.26 39.99 -48.44
CA GLN A 42 -17.81 40.47 -49.71
C GLN A 42 -19.31 40.17 -49.89
N SER A 43 -19.89 39.34 -49.04
CA SER A 43 -21.28 38.89 -49.10
C SER A 43 -21.99 39.13 -47.76
N ASN A 44 -21.89 40.36 -47.24
CA ASN A 44 -22.51 40.75 -45.99
C ASN A 44 -23.81 41.55 -46.21
N PRO A 45 -24.98 41.01 -45.87
CA PRO A 45 -26.26 41.72 -46.02
C PRO A 45 -26.43 42.91 -45.08
N PHE A 46 -25.54 43.11 -44.10
CA PHE A 46 -25.60 44.20 -43.11
C PHE A 46 -24.65 45.37 -43.39
N GLY A 47 -23.85 45.32 -44.47
CA GLY A 47 -23.01 46.45 -44.90
C GLY A 47 -21.73 46.68 -44.09
N ASP A 48 -21.42 45.83 -43.09
CA ASP A 48 -20.17 45.91 -42.33
C ASP A 48 -18.98 45.37 -43.14
N SER A 49 -17.88 46.12 -43.17
CA SER A 49 -16.70 45.82 -44.00
C SER A 49 -15.70 44.84 -43.36
N ASN A 50 -15.90 44.39 -42.11
CA ASN A 50 -14.83 43.76 -41.32
C ASN A 50 -15.30 42.60 -40.41
N LEU A 51 -16.14 41.71 -40.96
CA LEU A 51 -16.68 40.53 -40.25
C LEU A 51 -15.62 39.46 -39.93
N ASP A 52 -14.57 39.36 -40.74
CA ASP A 52 -13.47 38.39 -40.51
C ASP A 52 -12.50 38.82 -39.40
N GLU A 53 -12.55 40.08 -38.92
CA GLU A 53 -11.71 40.55 -37.83
C GLU A 53 -12.31 40.23 -36.46
N LYS A 54 -11.58 39.45 -35.66
CA LYS A 54 -11.97 39.13 -34.29
C LYS A 54 -12.02 40.41 -33.45
N PHE A 55 -13.21 40.77 -32.96
CA PHE A 55 -13.39 41.91 -32.07
C PHE A 55 -12.52 41.79 -30.82
N VAL A 56 -11.71 42.82 -30.57
CA VAL A 56 -10.83 42.91 -29.40
C VAL A 56 -11.19 44.17 -28.64
N TRP A 57 -11.52 44.01 -27.37
CA TRP A 57 -11.93 45.12 -26.53
C TRP A 57 -10.70 45.90 -26.01
N ARG A 58 -10.06 46.67 -26.90
CA ARG A 58 -8.77 47.35 -26.66
C ARG A 58 -8.79 48.23 -25.40
N LYS A 59 -9.84 49.03 -25.21
CA LYS A 59 -10.05 49.87 -24.02
C LYS A 59 -10.16 49.07 -22.71
N LYS A 60 -10.63 47.82 -22.75
CA LYS A 60 -10.68 46.94 -21.57
C LYS A 60 -9.30 46.40 -21.23
N ILE A 61 -8.52 45.99 -22.24
CA ILE A 61 -7.15 45.51 -22.06
C ILE A 61 -6.26 46.62 -21.48
N GLU A 62 -6.37 47.84 -21.99
CA GLU A 62 -5.65 49.01 -21.45
C GLU A 62 -6.05 49.34 -20.02
N ARG A 63 -7.35 49.26 -19.70
CA ARG A 63 -7.86 49.46 -18.34
C ARG A 63 -7.38 48.38 -17.37
N ASP A 64 -7.38 47.12 -17.79
CA ASP A 64 -6.90 46.00 -16.96
C ASP A 64 -5.38 46.10 -16.73
N ILE A 65 -4.61 46.54 -17.72
CA ILE A 65 -3.17 46.82 -17.58
C ILE A 65 -2.94 48.01 -16.62
N ALA A 66 -3.71 49.09 -16.75
CA ALA A 66 -3.64 50.24 -15.86
C ALA A 66 -4.10 49.92 -14.43
N GLN A 67 -5.10 49.04 -14.26
CA GLN A 67 -5.52 48.52 -12.96
C GLN A 67 -4.46 47.62 -12.33
N VAL A 68 -3.77 46.78 -13.10
CA VAL A 68 -2.65 45.97 -12.60
C VAL A 68 -1.48 46.85 -12.16
N LEU A 69 -1.21 47.96 -12.86
CA LEU A 69 -0.17 48.93 -12.49
C LEU A 69 -0.55 49.74 -11.23
N THR A 70 -1.83 50.08 -11.05
CA THR A 70 -2.30 50.89 -9.90
C THR A 70 -2.64 50.06 -8.66
N PHE A 71 -2.91 48.76 -8.79
CA PHE A 71 -3.28 47.88 -7.66
C PHE A 71 -2.10 47.14 -7.02
N PHE A 72 -0.91 47.15 -7.63
CA PHE A 72 0.31 46.61 -7.05
C PHE A 72 1.28 47.73 -6.68
N SER A 73 1.17 48.25 -5.46
CA SER A 73 2.32 48.92 -4.86
C SER A 73 3.50 47.95 -4.88
N LEU A 74 4.56 48.23 -5.65
CA LEU A 74 5.78 47.41 -5.74
C LEU A 74 6.34 47.06 -4.34
N LYS A 75 6.04 47.88 -3.33
CA LYS A 75 6.39 47.68 -1.92
C LYS A 75 5.60 46.55 -1.25
N THR A 76 4.30 46.39 -1.55
CA THR A 76 3.48 45.30 -1.00
C THR A 76 3.80 43.97 -1.67
N GLU A 77 4.11 43.97 -2.98
CA GLU A 77 4.50 42.75 -3.70
C GLU A 77 5.92 42.28 -3.33
N ARG A 78 6.89 43.20 -3.19
CA ARG A 78 8.23 42.88 -2.66
C ARG A 78 8.17 42.33 -1.23
N ARG A 79 7.17 42.70 -0.42
CA ARG A 79 6.95 42.15 0.93
C ARG A 79 6.42 40.71 0.87
N ARG A 80 5.48 40.43 -0.03
CA ARG A 80 4.95 39.07 -0.26
C ARG A 80 6.01 38.12 -0.81
N GLN A 81 6.86 38.60 -1.73
CA GLN A 81 7.96 37.80 -2.27
C GLN A 81 9.00 37.45 -1.19
N ARG A 82 9.36 38.39 -0.32
CA ARG A 82 10.25 38.13 0.83
C ARG A 82 9.65 37.12 1.80
N ALA A 83 8.39 37.28 2.19
CA ALA A 83 7.70 36.32 3.07
C ALA A 83 7.69 34.90 2.47
N ARG A 84 7.47 34.76 1.16
CA ARG A 84 7.51 33.48 0.45
C ARG A 84 8.91 32.86 0.45
N MET A 85 9.96 33.66 0.23
CA MET A 85 11.35 33.19 0.28
C MET A 85 11.76 32.72 1.67
N GLU A 86 11.37 33.46 2.72
CA GLU A 86 11.63 33.09 4.12
C GLU A 86 10.91 31.79 4.51
N GLU A 87 9.68 31.59 4.03
CA GLU A 87 8.93 30.36 4.24
C GLU A 87 9.61 29.16 3.56
N ILE A 88 10.08 29.34 2.32
CA ILE A 88 10.86 28.33 1.59
C ILE A 88 12.15 27.98 2.34
N GLU A 89 12.88 28.97 2.86
CA GLU A 89 14.11 28.74 3.62
C GLU A 89 13.83 27.94 4.91
N LYS A 90 12.76 28.28 5.64
CA LYS A 90 12.32 27.52 6.84
C LYS A 90 11.90 26.09 6.49
N VAL A 91 11.25 25.87 5.35
CA VAL A 91 10.91 24.51 4.87
C VAL A 91 12.16 23.73 4.49
N LYS A 92 13.13 24.37 3.83
CA LYS A 92 14.40 23.75 3.46
C LYS A 92 15.20 23.32 4.69
N LYS A 93 15.34 24.20 5.70
CA LYS A 93 15.99 23.86 6.99
C LYS A 93 15.31 22.67 7.69
N ARG A 94 13.97 22.63 7.71
CA ARG A 94 13.21 21.48 8.28
C ARG A 94 13.37 20.18 7.49
N ARG A 95 13.68 20.22 6.19
CA ARG A 95 13.96 19.04 5.37
C ARG A 95 15.38 18.56 5.60
N GLU A 96 16.34 19.47 5.67
CA GLU A 96 17.74 19.17 5.98
C GLU A 96 17.89 18.58 7.39
N GLN A 97 17.19 19.14 8.38
CA GLN A 97 17.19 18.61 9.75
C GLN A 97 16.66 17.17 9.81
N ARG A 98 15.52 16.89 9.15
CA ARG A 98 14.97 15.54 9.06
C ARG A 98 15.86 14.57 8.27
N ALA A 99 16.56 15.05 7.25
CA ALA A 99 17.50 14.23 6.49
C ALA A 99 18.75 13.89 7.33
N LEU A 100 19.25 14.85 8.11
CA LEU A 100 20.40 14.65 8.99
C LEU A 100 20.05 13.70 10.14
N GLU A 101 18.90 13.89 10.80
CA GLU A 101 18.40 13.01 11.87
C GLU A 101 18.19 11.58 11.36
N LYS A 102 17.58 11.43 10.17
CA LYS A 102 17.42 10.11 9.54
C LYS A 102 18.77 9.47 9.23
N ARG A 103 19.76 10.23 8.78
CA ARG A 103 21.12 9.74 8.50
C ARG A 103 21.82 9.29 9.77
N GLN A 104 21.74 10.07 10.85
CA GLN A 104 22.30 9.71 12.16
C GLN A 104 21.66 8.43 12.72
N HIS A 105 20.33 8.33 12.67
CA HIS A 105 19.63 7.13 13.12
C HIS A 105 19.88 5.91 12.21
N GLU A 106 20.16 6.11 10.93
CA GLU A 106 20.58 5.03 10.02
C GLU A 106 21.99 4.54 10.33
N GLU A 107 22.94 5.45 10.54
CA GLU A 107 24.31 5.15 10.95
C GLU A 107 24.35 4.44 12.32
N GLU A 108 23.56 4.90 13.30
CA GLU A 108 23.44 4.27 14.62
C GLU A 108 22.91 2.84 14.52
N ARG A 109 21.85 2.62 13.72
CA ARG A 109 21.31 1.28 13.47
C ARG A 109 22.30 0.38 12.74
N GLU A 110 23.03 0.90 11.77
CA GLU A 110 24.05 0.14 11.02
C GLU A 110 25.21 -0.27 11.93
N LEU A 111 25.63 0.62 12.83
CA LEU A 111 26.66 0.33 13.82
C LEU A 111 26.20 -0.76 14.79
N LEU A 112 24.97 -0.64 15.32
CA LEU A 112 24.37 -1.67 16.17
C LEU A 112 24.22 -3.01 15.45
N ALA A 113 23.83 -3.01 14.17
CA ALA A 113 23.73 -4.23 13.36
C ALA A 113 25.10 -4.87 13.14
N ARG A 114 26.13 -4.06 12.91
CA ARG A 114 27.52 -4.53 12.76
C ARG A 114 28.08 -5.09 14.06
N GLU A 115 27.76 -4.49 15.20
CA GLU A 115 28.10 -5.04 16.52
C GLU A 115 27.39 -6.37 16.78
N ARG A 116 26.09 -6.46 16.46
CA ARG A 116 25.34 -7.71 16.57
C ARG A 116 25.94 -8.81 15.68
N ALA A 117 26.26 -8.50 14.42
CA ALA A 117 26.87 -9.45 13.50
C ALA A 117 28.26 -9.91 14.00
N ARG A 118 29.04 -9.03 14.62
CA ARG A 118 30.32 -9.40 15.27
C ARG A 118 30.11 -10.33 16.46
N ALA A 119 29.11 -10.06 17.30
CA ALA A 119 28.76 -10.93 18.43
C ALA A 119 28.27 -12.30 17.96
N GLU A 120 27.38 -12.34 16.96
CA GLU A 120 26.90 -13.57 16.33
C GLU A 120 28.05 -14.39 15.73
N PHE A 121 29.01 -13.74 15.07
CA PHE A 121 30.21 -14.39 14.54
C PHE A 121 31.11 -14.95 15.64
N GLN A 122 31.33 -14.20 16.73
CA GLN A 122 32.11 -14.68 17.88
C GLN A 122 31.43 -15.85 18.60
N ASP A 123 30.10 -15.82 18.75
CA ASP A 123 29.35 -16.92 19.35
C ASP A 123 29.35 -18.16 18.46
N TRP A 124 29.34 -17.98 17.13
CA TRP A 124 29.53 -19.08 16.17
C TRP A 124 30.94 -19.67 16.25
N GLN A 125 31.99 -18.83 16.27
CA GLN A 125 33.38 -19.30 16.44
C GLN A 125 33.56 -20.08 17.75
N LYS A 126 33.03 -19.60 18.88
CA LYS A 126 33.08 -20.33 20.15
C LYS A 126 32.34 -21.67 20.09
N LYS A 127 31.24 -21.78 19.33
CA LYS A 127 30.54 -23.06 19.14
C LYS A 127 31.37 -24.04 18.31
N GLU A 128 32.11 -23.58 17.32
CA GLU A 128 33.04 -24.43 16.56
C GLU A 128 34.28 -24.81 17.37
N ASP A 129 34.90 -23.86 18.08
CA ASP A 129 36.09 -24.10 18.90
C ASP A 129 35.78 -25.00 20.12
N CYS A 130 34.60 -24.86 20.73
CA CYS A 130 34.14 -25.77 21.78
C CYS A 130 33.70 -27.15 21.24
N ALA A 131 33.41 -27.27 19.95
CA ALA A 131 33.07 -28.54 19.31
C ALA A 131 34.32 -29.36 18.90
N ILE A 132 35.52 -28.76 18.93
CA ILE A 132 36.78 -29.44 18.60
C ILE A 132 37.86 -28.96 19.60
N PRO A 133 38.04 -29.64 20.77
CA PRO A 133 39.00 -30.75 20.82
C PRO A 133 38.77 -31.82 21.93
N GLN A 134 38.50 -33.07 21.54
CA GLN A 134 38.90 -34.26 22.33
C GLN A 134 39.30 -35.47 21.45
N PHE A 135 39.46 -35.30 20.13
CA PHE A 135 39.64 -36.42 19.21
C PHE A 135 41.11 -36.77 18.88
N VAL A 136 42.10 -36.13 19.50
CA VAL A 136 43.55 -36.36 19.17
C VAL A 136 44.40 -36.92 20.32
N ALA A 137 43.79 -37.47 21.38
CA ALA A 137 44.56 -37.99 22.52
C ALA A 137 44.40 -39.49 22.83
N ASN A 138 43.53 -40.24 22.15
CA ASN A 138 43.16 -41.60 22.58
C ASN A 138 43.34 -42.71 21.51
N ASP A 139 44.16 -42.48 20.48
CA ASP A 139 44.34 -43.44 19.38
C ASP A 139 45.30 -44.62 19.68
N ASP A 140 45.97 -44.63 20.84
CA ASP A 140 46.94 -45.69 21.17
C ASP A 140 46.37 -46.90 21.93
N GLU A 141 45.12 -46.86 22.41
CA GLU A 141 44.57 -47.95 23.25
C GLU A 141 43.56 -48.87 22.55
N ARG A 142 43.08 -48.51 21.35
CA ARG A 142 41.99 -49.24 20.64
C ARG A 142 42.46 -50.29 19.63
N LYS A 143 43.40 -51.16 19.99
CA LYS A 143 43.80 -52.29 19.10
C LYS A 143 43.62 -53.70 19.65
N ASN A 144 43.18 -53.92 20.88
CA ASN A 144 43.00 -55.27 21.39
C ASN A 144 41.72 -55.44 22.23
N GLN A 145 40.55 -55.48 21.59
CA GLN A 145 39.54 -56.49 21.92
C GLN A 145 38.37 -56.49 20.93
N ILE A 146 38.12 -57.66 20.35
CA ILE A 146 36.98 -57.98 19.50
C ILE A 146 35.89 -58.59 20.37
N GLN A 147 34.65 -58.09 20.29
CA GLN A 147 33.42 -58.89 20.12
C GLN A 147 32.16 -58.01 19.91
N GLU A 148 31.18 -58.63 19.24
CA GLU A 148 30.04 -58.11 18.44
C GLU A 148 28.81 -57.51 19.21
N PRO A 149 27.78 -56.97 18.51
CA PRO A 149 27.03 -55.76 18.91
C PRO A 149 25.82 -56.02 19.81
N VAL A 150 25.51 -55.05 20.68
CA VAL A 150 24.26 -54.99 21.45
C VAL A 150 23.61 -53.62 21.23
N GLU A 151 22.38 -53.64 20.71
CA GLU A 151 21.46 -52.50 20.57
C GLU A 151 21.27 -51.76 21.91
N GLN A 152 21.21 -50.43 21.86
CA GLN A 152 20.89 -49.58 23.01
C GLN A 152 19.45 -49.05 22.93
N GLU A 153 18.76 -49.12 24.08
CA GLU A 153 17.39 -48.65 24.36
C GLU A 153 17.21 -47.12 24.26
N PRO A 154 15.99 -46.62 24.00
CA PRO A 154 15.66 -45.19 24.03
C PRO A 154 15.49 -44.62 25.46
N PRO A 155 15.64 -43.28 25.66
CA PRO A 155 15.67 -42.64 26.97
C PRO A 155 14.30 -42.55 27.69
N PRO A 156 14.29 -42.30 29.02
CA PRO A 156 13.11 -42.48 29.88
C PRO A 156 12.01 -41.44 29.66
N LEU A 157 10.77 -41.91 29.72
CA LEU A 157 9.54 -41.15 29.53
C LEU A 157 9.26 -40.12 30.65
N LEU A 158 8.64 -39.04 30.20
CA LEU A 158 7.94 -38.05 31.00
C LEU A 158 6.82 -38.70 31.85
N GLU A 159 6.86 -38.36 33.12
CA GLU A 159 5.90 -38.57 34.20
C GLU A 159 4.43 -38.46 33.77
N LYS A 160 3.66 -39.56 33.90
CA LYS A 160 2.20 -39.55 33.75
C LYS A 160 1.51 -40.20 34.93
N PHE A 161 0.85 -39.30 35.66
CA PHE A 161 -0.22 -39.44 36.63
C PHE A 161 -0.98 -40.79 36.67
N ASN A 162 -1.11 -41.28 37.91
CA ASN A 162 -1.87 -42.45 38.35
C ASN A 162 -3.32 -42.48 37.84
N LEU A 163 -3.61 -43.39 36.90
CA LEU A 163 -4.96 -43.72 36.41
C LEU A 163 -5.59 -44.94 37.12
N ASN A 164 -4.98 -45.43 38.21
CA ASN A 164 -5.44 -46.64 38.92
C ASN A 164 -6.50 -46.35 40.00
N LYS A 165 -7.06 -45.14 40.04
CA LYS A 165 -8.08 -44.72 41.03
C LYS A 165 -9.45 -44.42 40.42
N ALA A 166 -9.69 -44.82 39.17
CA ALA A 166 -10.94 -44.55 38.46
C ALA A 166 -11.73 -45.80 38.03
N MET A 167 -11.16 -47.01 38.14
CA MET A 167 -11.88 -48.25 37.84
C MET A 167 -12.18 -48.98 39.14
N GLY A 168 -13.45 -48.97 39.55
CA GLY A 168 -13.94 -49.62 40.76
C GLY A 168 -13.77 -51.15 40.75
N ALA A 169 -13.97 -51.77 41.91
CA ALA A 169 -13.82 -53.22 42.11
C ALA A 169 -14.82 -54.01 41.24
N MET A 170 -14.32 -54.86 40.34
CA MET A 170 -15.13 -55.82 39.57
C MET A 170 -15.60 -56.95 40.49
N GLU A 171 -16.88 -57.32 40.37
CA GLU A 171 -17.52 -58.45 41.04
C GLU A 171 -17.40 -59.73 40.19
N GLU A 172 -17.48 -60.90 40.83
CA GLU A 172 -17.08 -62.20 40.30
C GLU A 172 -18.06 -62.71 39.22
N GLY A 173 -17.80 -62.38 37.94
CA GLY A 173 -18.61 -62.85 36.81
C GLY A 173 -18.26 -62.31 35.41
N ASP A 174 -17.52 -61.21 35.30
CA ASP A 174 -17.20 -60.60 34.00
C ASP A 174 -15.86 -61.12 33.44
N GLY A 175 -15.91 -61.77 32.27
CA GLY A 175 -14.71 -62.17 31.53
C GLY A 175 -14.02 -60.97 30.88
N VAL A 176 -12.74 -60.77 31.17
CA VAL A 176 -11.87 -59.82 30.47
C VAL A 176 -11.77 -60.25 29.00
N ILE A 177 -12.21 -59.38 28.08
CA ILE A 177 -11.99 -59.55 26.65
C ILE A 177 -10.47 -59.53 26.43
N GLY A 178 -9.90 -60.70 26.12
CA GLY A 178 -8.47 -60.85 25.93
C GLY A 178 -7.96 -60.03 24.74
N SER A 179 -6.75 -59.50 24.90
CA SER A 179 -5.91 -58.72 23.96
C SER A 179 -5.72 -59.33 22.55
N VAL A 180 -6.36 -60.46 22.23
CA VAL A 180 -6.34 -61.10 20.90
C VAL A 180 -7.45 -60.56 19.96
N ALA A 181 -8.23 -59.57 20.40
CA ALA A 181 -9.23 -58.87 19.59
C ALA A 181 -8.85 -57.41 19.25
N GLU A 182 -7.66 -56.96 19.63
CA GLU A 182 -7.17 -55.63 19.28
C GLU A 182 -6.54 -55.68 17.88
N VAL A 183 -7.37 -55.45 16.86
CA VAL A 183 -6.87 -55.04 15.55
C VAL A 183 -6.12 -53.73 15.72
N ASN A 184 -4.81 -53.74 15.41
CA ASN A 184 -3.99 -52.53 15.38
C ASN A 184 -4.57 -51.57 14.31
N LEU A 185 -5.33 -50.58 14.75
CA LEU A 185 -5.89 -49.52 13.90
C LEU A 185 -4.85 -48.43 13.59
N ASP A 186 -3.68 -48.44 14.25
CA ASP A 186 -2.74 -47.32 14.23
C ASP A 186 -2.11 -47.10 12.85
N SER A 187 -1.87 -48.18 12.09
CA SER A 187 -1.32 -48.09 10.73
C SER A 187 -2.33 -47.59 9.69
N GLN A 188 -3.64 -47.73 9.94
CA GLN A 188 -4.67 -47.20 9.06
C GLN A 188 -5.03 -45.75 9.42
N VAL A 189 -4.86 -45.33 10.68
CA VAL A 189 -5.23 -44.00 11.18
C VAL A 189 -4.30 -42.89 10.64
N GLU A 190 -3.01 -43.15 10.45
CA GLU A 190 -2.05 -42.15 9.92
C GLU A 190 -2.36 -41.69 8.47
N TRP A 191 -2.91 -42.57 7.64
CA TRP A 191 -3.27 -42.28 6.23
C TRP A 191 -4.37 -41.21 6.11
N TRP A 192 -5.37 -41.19 7.02
CA TRP A 192 -6.55 -40.31 6.86
C TRP A 192 -6.30 -38.92 7.43
N CYS A 193 -5.46 -38.83 8.46
CA CYS A 193 -5.06 -37.57 9.08
C CYS A 193 -4.32 -36.66 8.10
N ASP A 194 -3.52 -37.21 7.19
CA ASP A 194 -2.78 -36.44 6.17
C ASP A 194 -3.67 -36.03 4.97
N LYS A 195 -4.67 -36.85 4.63
CA LYS A 195 -5.64 -36.59 3.54
C LYS A 195 -6.56 -35.41 3.83
N TYR A 196 -6.84 -35.11 5.10
CA TYR A 196 -7.75 -34.04 5.52
C TYR A 196 -7.13 -33.07 6.52
N GLN A 197 -5.82 -32.82 6.45
CA GLN A 197 -5.22 -31.71 7.19
C GLN A 197 -5.98 -30.41 6.86
N PRO A 198 -6.44 -29.65 7.88
CA PRO A 198 -7.02 -28.33 7.66
C PRO A 198 -6.01 -27.46 6.89
N ARG A 199 -6.35 -27.11 5.66
CA ARG A 199 -5.45 -26.37 4.76
C ARG A 199 -5.91 -24.92 4.71
N LYS A 200 -4.95 -24.00 4.73
CA LYS A 200 -5.24 -22.60 4.42
C LYS A 200 -5.30 -22.44 2.89
N PRO A 201 -6.36 -21.84 2.35
CA PRO A 201 -6.46 -21.59 0.91
C PRO A 201 -5.37 -20.63 0.45
N LYS A 202 -4.95 -20.78 -0.81
CA LYS A 202 -4.02 -19.85 -1.44
C LYS A 202 -4.79 -18.60 -1.86
N TYR A 203 -4.18 -17.41 -1.78
CA TYR A 203 -4.84 -16.18 -2.20
C TYR A 203 -3.87 -15.19 -2.83
N VAL A 204 -4.39 -14.38 -3.75
CA VAL A 204 -3.70 -13.24 -4.35
C VAL A 204 -4.59 -12.02 -4.15
N ASN A 205 -4.34 -11.31 -3.06
CA ASN A 205 -5.11 -10.15 -2.66
C ASN A 205 -4.42 -8.87 -3.15
N THR A 206 -5.18 -7.97 -3.76
CA THR A 206 -4.68 -6.68 -4.24
C THR A 206 -5.61 -5.57 -3.77
N PHE A 207 -5.05 -4.47 -3.27
CA PHE A 207 -5.81 -3.27 -2.91
C PHE A 207 -5.53 -2.13 -3.88
N HIS A 208 -6.56 -1.37 -4.23
CA HIS A 208 -6.44 -0.23 -5.12
C HIS A 208 -6.26 1.03 -4.28
N THR A 209 -5.07 1.63 -4.34
CA THR A 209 -4.86 2.96 -3.75
C THR A 209 -5.15 4.05 -4.77
N GLY A 210 -5.63 5.20 -4.33
CA GLY A 210 -5.71 6.37 -5.18
C GLY A 210 -5.83 7.67 -4.41
N TYR A 211 -5.75 8.76 -5.16
CA TYR A 211 -5.91 10.10 -4.63
C TYR A 211 -7.40 10.47 -4.58
N GLU A 212 -7.81 11.09 -3.48
CA GLU A 212 -9.13 11.68 -3.35
C GLU A 212 -9.00 13.20 -3.40
N TRP A 213 -9.41 13.80 -4.52
CA TRP A 213 -9.40 15.26 -4.71
C TRP A 213 -10.69 15.89 -4.17
N ASN A 214 -10.84 15.84 -2.84
CA ASN A 214 -11.92 16.57 -2.15
C ASN A 214 -11.64 18.10 -2.15
N LYS A 215 -12.63 18.90 -1.73
CA LYS A 215 -12.51 20.38 -1.71
C LYS A 215 -11.29 20.86 -0.90
N TYR A 216 -10.99 20.21 0.22
CA TYR A 216 -9.85 20.52 1.08
C TYR A 216 -8.50 20.16 0.44
N ASN A 217 -8.41 18.99 -0.18
CA ASN A 217 -7.20 18.49 -0.80
C ASN A 217 -6.84 19.32 -2.03
N ARG A 218 -7.85 19.80 -2.77
CA ARG A 218 -7.66 20.73 -3.90
C ARG A 218 -7.01 22.06 -3.50
N THR A 219 -7.06 22.47 -2.23
CA THR A 219 -6.44 23.74 -1.78
C THR A 219 -5.07 23.56 -1.13
N HIS A 220 -4.70 22.33 -0.76
CA HIS A 220 -3.45 22.04 -0.03
C HIS A 220 -2.46 21.17 -0.81
N TYR A 221 -2.93 20.49 -1.85
CA TYR A 221 -2.15 19.58 -2.67
C TYR A 221 -2.26 19.97 -4.13
N ASP A 222 -1.15 19.80 -4.85
CA ASP A 222 -1.02 20.09 -6.27
C ASP A 222 -0.61 18.82 -7.03
N HIS A 223 -0.48 18.87 -8.36
CA HIS A 223 -0.04 17.71 -9.16
C HIS A 223 1.36 17.22 -8.75
N GLU A 224 2.24 18.15 -8.39
CA GLU A 224 3.63 17.88 -7.96
C GLU A 224 3.73 17.41 -6.51
N ASN A 225 2.72 17.71 -5.69
CA ASN A 225 2.63 17.25 -4.30
C ASN A 225 1.21 16.73 -4.05
N PRO A 226 0.87 15.53 -4.55
CA PRO A 226 -0.48 15.01 -4.46
C PRO A 226 -0.83 14.65 -3.01
N PRO A 227 -2.13 14.56 -2.68
CA PRO A 227 -2.56 14.16 -1.34
C PRO A 227 -2.10 12.74 -1.00
N PRO A 228 -2.07 12.37 0.29
CA PRO A 228 -1.84 11.00 0.70
C PRO A 228 -2.80 10.04 0.00
N LYS A 229 -2.27 8.90 -0.45
CA LYS A 229 -3.07 7.86 -1.10
C LYS A 229 -3.99 7.19 -0.08
N ILE A 230 -5.25 7.03 -0.44
CA ILE A 230 -6.21 6.27 0.35
C ILE A 230 -6.58 4.98 -0.36
N VAL A 231 -6.99 3.97 0.42
CA VAL A 231 -7.52 2.73 -0.15
C VAL A 231 -8.90 3.01 -0.75
N ARG A 232 -9.06 2.69 -2.03
CA ARG A 232 -10.28 2.89 -2.82
C ARG A 232 -11.09 1.61 -3.00
N GLY A 233 -10.50 0.45 -2.78
CA GLY A 233 -11.17 -0.83 -3.00
C GLY A 233 -10.22 -2.00 -2.84
N TYR A 234 -10.80 -3.19 -2.77
CA TYR A 234 -10.09 -4.44 -2.59
C TYR A 234 -10.48 -5.43 -3.69
N LYS A 235 -9.51 -6.26 -4.07
CA LYS A 235 -9.68 -7.40 -4.97
C LYS A 235 -9.12 -8.64 -4.29
N PHE A 236 -10.01 -9.48 -3.80
CA PHE A 236 -9.68 -10.77 -3.24
C PHE A 236 -9.81 -11.82 -4.36
N ASN A 237 -8.75 -12.58 -4.56
CA ASN A 237 -8.77 -13.77 -5.40
C ASN A 237 -8.28 -14.93 -4.53
N ILE A 238 -9.21 -15.74 -4.06
CA ILE A 238 -8.93 -16.85 -3.15
C ILE A 238 -9.15 -18.15 -3.91
N PHE A 239 -8.18 -19.04 -3.81
CA PHE A 239 -8.08 -20.29 -4.56
C PHE A 239 -8.38 -21.47 -3.63
N TYR A 240 -9.38 -22.24 -4.04
CA TYR A 240 -9.88 -23.44 -3.39
C TYR A 240 -9.88 -24.63 -4.40
N PRO A 241 -8.71 -25.10 -4.87
CA PRO A 241 -8.64 -26.20 -5.85
C PRO A 241 -9.17 -27.54 -5.35
N ASP A 242 -9.06 -27.80 -4.04
CA ASP A 242 -9.28 -29.13 -3.44
C ASP A 242 -10.56 -29.18 -2.59
N MET A 243 -11.59 -28.38 -2.93
CA MET A 243 -12.87 -28.48 -2.21
C MET A 243 -13.53 -29.83 -2.48
N ILE A 244 -13.95 -30.49 -1.41
CA ILE A 244 -14.66 -31.77 -1.47
C ILE A 244 -16.05 -31.55 -2.09
N ASN A 245 -16.78 -30.53 -1.61
CA ASN A 245 -18.11 -30.18 -2.07
C ASN A 245 -18.04 -29.02 -3.07
N ARG A 246 -17.85 -29.32 -4.36
CA ARG A 246 -17.80 -28.30 -5.43
C ARG A 246 -19.12 -27.55 -5.66
N THR A 247 -20.21 -28.03 -5.05
CA THR A 247 -21.53 -27.39 -5.08
C THR A 247 -21.69 -26.31 -4.01
N GLU A 248 -20.92 -26.39 -2.94
CA GLU A 248 -20.94 -25.39 -1.88
C GLU A 248 -20.13 -24.18 -2.32
N THR A 249 -20.73 -23.00 -2.22
CA THR A 249 -20.08 -21.75 -2.60
C THR A 249 -19.50 -21.09 -1.35
N PRO A 250 -18.22 -20.69 -1.36
CA PRO A 250 -17.63 -20.00 -0.23
C PRO A 250 -18.38 -18.69 0.06
N THR A 251 -18.76 -18.50 1.31
CA THR A 251 -19.46 -17.30 1.79
C THR A 251 -18.50 -16.36 2.49
N TYR A 252 -18.91 -15.12 2.71
CA TYR A 252 -18.11 -14.16 3.47
C TYR A 252 -18.99 -13.36 4.43
N THR A 253 -18.41 -13.01 5.58
CA THR A 253 -19.02 -12.20 6.62
C THR A 253 -18.11 -11.02 6.96
N CYS A 254 -18.69 -9.90 7.38
CA CYS A 254 -17.95 -8.71 7.80
C CYS A 254 -18.23 -8.49 9.29
N GLU A 255 -17.18 -8.57 10.11
CA GLU A 255 -17.22 -8.39 11.55
C GLU A 255 -16.45 -7.13 11.94
N ASP A 256 -16.86 -6.47 13.02
CA ASP A 256 -16.15 -5.31 13.53
C ASP A 256 -14.97 -5.75 14.41
N ASP A 257 -13.77 -5.19 14.16
CA ASP A 257 -12.51 -5.56 14.84
C ASP A 257 -12.43 -4.99 16.28
N GLY A 258 -13.50 -4.36 16.79
CA GLY A 258 -13.50 -3.60 18.06
C GLY A 258 -12.54 -2.40 18.09
N SER A 259 -11.77 -2.18 17.02
CA SER A 259 -10.74 -1.14 16.90
C SER A 259 -11.30 0.12 16.25
N ASN A 260 -11.29 1.25 16.98
CA ASN A 260 -11.54 2.66 16.59
C ASN A 260 -12.65 2.98 15.56
N GLY A 261 -13.46 2.02 15.09
CA GLY A 261 -14.43 2.15 14.01
C GLY A 261 -13.85 2.28 12.60
N GLU A 262 -12.53 2.34 12.43
CA GLU A 262 -11.90 2.60 11.12
C GLU A 262 -11.70 1.34 10.27
N THR A 263 -11.53 0.19 10.92
CA THR A 263 -11.27 -1.09 10.28
C THR A 263 -12.30 -2.15 10.63
N CYS A 264 -12.54 -3.06 9.70
CA CYS A 264 -13.46 -4.19 9.79
C CYS A 264 -12.72 -5.45 9.33
N ILE A 265 -13.07 -6.61 9.88
CA ILE A 265 -12.54 -7.90 9.46
C ILE A 265 -13.54 -8.55 8.49
N ILE A 266 -13.08 -8.88 7.29
CA ILE A 266 -13.83 -9.74 6.37
C ILE A 266 -13.35 -11.18 6.53
N ARG A 267 -14.26 -12.09 6.90
CA ARG A 267 -13.99 -13.52 7.05
C ARG A 267 -14.63 -14.30 5.92
N PHE A 268 -13.87 -15.20 5.32
CA PHE A 268 -14.31 -16.09 4.24
C PHE A 268 -14.46 -17.50 4.78
N HIS A 269 -15.60 -18.09 4.48
CA HIS A 269 -16.01 -19.42 4.89
C HIS A 269 -16.10 -20.31 3.65
N ALA A 270 -15.24 -21.32 3.55
CA ALA A 270 -15.22 -22.23 2.40
C ALA A 270 -15.78 -23.62 2.73
N GLY A 271 -15.73 -24.02 4.01
CA GLY A 271 -16.06 -25.36 4.45
C GLY A 271 -14.87 -26.34 4.35
N PRO A 272 -15.01 -27.55 4.91
CA PRO A 272 -13.94 -28.56 4.90
C PRO A 272 -13.48 -28.90 3.47
N PRO A 273 -12.16 -29.02 3.19
CA PRO A 273 -11.03 -29.13 4.13
C PRO A 273 -10.33 -27.79 4.43
N TYR A 274 -10.91 -26.67 3.99
CA TYR A 274 -10.28 -25.36 4.13
C TYR A 274 -10.66 -24.69 5.45
N GLU A 275 -9.68 -24.08 6.10
CA GLU A 275 -9.92 -23.21 7.25
C GLU A 275 -10.44 -21.84 6.78
N ASP A 276 -11.27 -21.23 7.63
CA ASP A 276 -11.75 -19.88 7.42
C ASP A 276 -10.59 -18.89 7.45
N ILE A 277 -10.56 -17.99 6.48
CA ILE A 277 -9.53 -16.93 6.40
C ILE A 277 -10.16 -15.58 6.65
N ALA A 278 -9.42 -14.70 7.33
CA ALA A 278 -9.90 -13.37 7.67
C ALA A 278 -8.88 -12.30 7.28
N PHE A 279 -9.36 -11.16 6.79
CA PHE A 279 -8.52 -10.03 6.43
C PHE A 279 -9.05 -8.74 7.06
N ARG A 280 -8.15 -7.92 7.57
CA ARG A 280 -8.48 -6.57 8.04
C ARG A 280 -8.59 -5.62 6.85
N ILE A 281 -9.74 -4.96 6.72
CA ILE A 281 -10.06 -3.97 5.68
C ILE A 281 -10.57 -2.67 6.29
N VAL A 282 -10.67 -1.63 5.50
CA VAL A 282 -11.22 -0.34 5.92
C VAL A 282 -12.75 -0.43 5.99
N LYS A 283 -13.35 0.05 7.07
CA LYS A 283 -14.81 0.10 7.26
C LYS A 283 -15.41 1.28 6.47
N LYS A 284 -15.91 1.00 5.27
CA LYS A 284 -16.61 1.95 4.39
C LYS A 284 -17.66 1.22 3.56
N ASP A 285 -18.67 1.95 3.10
CA ASP A 285 -19.72 1.41 2.23
C ASP A 285 -19.15 0.96 0.87
N TRP A 286 -19.59 -0.20 0.41
CA TRP A 286 -19.17 -0.77 -0.87
C TRP A 286 -20.10 -0.33 -1.99
N ASP A 287 -19.53 -0.10 -3.17
CA ASP A 287 -20.30 0.10 -4.39
C ASP A 287 -20.60 -1.26 -5.01
N VAL A 288 -21.84 -1.73 -4.85
CA VAL A 288 -22.32 -3.03 -5.35
C VAL A 288 -22.63 -2.98 -6.86
N SER A 289 -22.46 -1.82 -7.51
CA SER A 289 -22.74 -1.69 -8.93
C SER A 289 -21.74 -2.47 -9.80
N HIS A 290 -22.24 -3.41 -10.60
CA HIS A 290 -21.41 -4.12 -11.60
C HIS A 290 -20.73 -3.17 -12.59
N LYS A 291 -21.36 -2.03 -12.93
CA LYS A 291 -20.77 -0.98 -13.79
C LYS A 291 -19.53 -0.33 -13.18
N LYS A 292 -19.37 -0.40 -11.86
CA LYS A 292 -18.27 0.18 -11.09
C LYS A 292 -17.22 -0.86 -10.70
N GLY A 293 -17.31 -2.06 -11.29
CA GLY A 293 -16.33 -3.13 -11.12
C GLY A 293 -16.60 -4.06 -9.95
N PHE A 294 -17.81 -4.04 -9.37
CA PHE A 294 -18.21 -5.04 -8.40
C PHE A 294 -18.31 -6.42 -9.03
N LYS A 295 -17.60 -7.39 -8.47
CA LYS A 295 -17.64 -8.80 -8.87
C LYS A 295 -17.64 -9.67 -7.62
N SER A 296 -18.60 -10.58 -7.54
CA SER A 296 -18.65 -11.64 -6.54
C SER A 296 -19.04 -12.91 -7.28
N THR A 297 -18.05 -13.64 -7.78
CA THR A 297 -18.26 -14.86 -8.57
C THR A 297 -17.37 -15.97 -8.06
N PHE A 298 -17.89 -17.20 -8.08
CA PHE A 298 -17.17 -18.39 -7.71
C PHE A 298 -17.18 -19.39 -8.88
N ASP A 299 -16.00 -19.72 -9.39
CA ASP A 299 -15.83 -20.58 -10.57
C ASP A 299 -15.59 -22.06 -10.17
N GLY A 300 -16.02 -22.49 -8.98
CA GLY A 300 -15.78 -23.84 -8.45
C GLY A 300 -14.39 -24.05 -7.85
N VAL A 301 -13.40 -23.26 -8.27
CA VAL A 301 -12.00 -23.29 -7.80
C VAL A 301 -11.53 -21.94 -7.28
N ILE A 302 -12.05 -20.84 -7.83
CA ILE A 302 -11.56 -19.49 -7.51
C ILE A 302 -12.74 -18.64 -7.08
N LEU A 303 -12.64 -18.08 -5.88
CA LEU A 303 -13.51 -17.03 -5.39
C LEU A 303 -12.93 -15.67 -5.78
N ARG A 304 -13.70 -14.89 -6.54
CA ARG A 304 -13.35 -13.52 -6.93
C ARG A 304 -14.31 -12.56 -6.24
N LEU A 305 -13.80 -11.83 -5.25
CA LEU A 305 -14.53 -10.75 -4.60
C LEU A 305 -13.80 -9.42 -4.86
N HIS A 306 -14.31 -8.65 -5.81
CA HIS A 306 -13.79 -7.34 -6.19
C HIS A 306 -14.83 -6.28 -5.84
N PHE A 307 -14.45 -5.29 -5.06
CA PHE A 307 -15.31 -4.16 -4.76
C PHE A 307 -14.51 -2.88 -4.63
N ASN A 308 -15.18 -1.77 -4.92
CA ASN A 308 -14.67 -0.43 -4.70
C ASN A 308 -15.52 0.25 -3.63
N PHE A 309 -14.92 1.16 -2.86
CA PHE A 309 -15.65 1.97 -1.92
C PHE A 309 -16.51 3.01 -2.62
N ARG A 310 -17.71 3.22 -2.09
CA ARG A 310 -18.63 4.24 -2.56
C ARG A 310 -18.00 5.61 -2.35
N ARG A 311 -18.06 6.44 -3.40
CA ARG A 311 -17.65 7.84 -3.32
C ARG A 311 -18.87 8.68 -2.99
N HIS A 312 -18.84 9.37 -1.86
CA HIS A 312 -19.84 10.37 -1.53
C HIS A 312 -19.47 11.66 -2.27
N SER A 313 -20.33 12.07 -3.22
CA SER A 313 -20.22 13.39 -3.81
C SER A 313 -20.96 14.36 -2.90
N TYR A 314 -20.24 15.26 -2.23
CA TYR A 314 -20.87 16.43 -1.64
C TYR A 314 -21.41 17.30 -2.77
N ARG A 315 -22.73 17.32 -2.95
CA ARG A 315 -23.39 18.37 -3.72
C ARG A 315 -23.60 19.53 -2.75
N SER A 316 -22.92 20.65 -2.98
CA SER A 316 -23.27 21.90 -2.32
C SER A 316 -24.66 22.28 -2.81
N ALA A 317 -25.62 22.32 -1.90
CA ALA A 317 -26.96 22.82 -2.16
C ALA A 317 -26.90 24.32 -2.50
#